data_AF-A0A318TJ87-F1
#
_entry.id   AF-A0A318TJ87-F1
#
_cell.length_a   1.000
_cell.length_b   1.000
_cell.length_c   1.000
_cell.angle_alpha   90.00
_cell.angle_beta   90.00
_cell.angle_gamma   90.00
#
_symmetry.space_group_name_H-M   'P 1'
#
loop_
_entity.id
_entity.type
_entity.pdbx_description
1 polymer ?
#
loop_
_entity_poly.entity_id
_entity_poly.type
_entity_poly.pdbx_seq_one_letter_code
_entity_poly.pdbx_strand_id
1 'polypeptide(L)'
;MASPAQQTLFLPYENGILPLPGEGARFLVAGIEADMAPSDAWKRALTCLQPFRPDYLTLERAGFHVVPRLGGSAGFDGGLMLIGKHRGRNEQWFADLLSRVAPNGTIVVCGDKKLGIDGFRKWAEKVAVAEDRLSKNHAVVFWMKRPSELSEEAINALRPVGKRVDNRFDTAPGMFSYGDIDKGSALLASHLQGRLKGAVADFGAGWGYLSAECVKHPQKISKLDLYEADFEAIEAARKNLSGLSGGIPLGFFWHDLVAEPVMEIYDTVVMNPPFHEGRAMDVSLGINFIAVAARRLKPGGRLLLVANRQLPYEAALAPLFRSVEMLQDAQGFKVIEARR
;
A
#
# COMPACT_ATOMS: atom_id res chain seq x y z
N MET A 1 -4.66 -8.75 19.37
CA MET A 1 -4.37 -10.19 19.46
C MET A 1 -3.93 -10.60 18.07
N ALA A 2 -2.68 -11.05 17.93
CA ALA A 2 -2.09 -11.52 16.67
C ALA A 2 -3.10 -12.28 15.82
N SER A 3 -3.18 -11.94 14.52
CA SER A 3 -4.00 -12.70 13.59
C SER A 3 -3.70 -14.21 13.73
N PRO A 4 -4.70 -15.10 13.65
CA PRO A 4 -4.46 -16.53 13.90
C PRO A 4 -3.40 -17.14 12.96
N ALA A 5 -3.27 -16.60 11.74
CA ALA A 5 -2.23 -16.97 10.79
C ALA A 5 -0.83 -16.46 11.20
N GLN A 6 -0.73 -15.25 11.76
CA GLN A 6 0.53 -14.74 12.28
C GLN A 6 1.05 -15.56 13.47
N GLN A 7 0.17 -16.06 14.34
CA GLN A 7 0.58 -17.01 15.38
C GLN A 7 1.16 -18.30 14.77
N THR A 8 0.52 -18.83 13.73
CA THR A 8 1.01 -20.03 13.03
C THR A 8 2.37 -19.80 12.35
N LEU A 9 2.71 -18.57 11.95
CA LEU A 9 4.00 -18.24 11.33
C LEU A 9 5.21 -18.54 12.25
N PHE A 10 5.06 -18.30 13.56
CA PHE A 10 6.13 -18.51 14.53
C PHE A 10 6.13 -19.91 15.17
N LEU A 11 5.07 -20.69 14.97
CA LEU A 11 4.89 -22.02 15.55
C LEU A 11 6.06 -23.01 15.31
N PRO A 12 6.71 -23.06 14.13
CA PRO A 12 7.86 -23.97 13.93
C PRO A 12 9.02 -23.67 14.89
N TYR A 13 9.21 -22.40 15.26
CA TYR A 13 10.24 -21.98 16.21
C TYR A 13 9.81 -22.27 17.65
N GLU A 14 8.55 -21.99 18.00
CA GLU A 14 7.99 -22.27 19.33
C GLU A 14 8.02 -23.76 19.68
N ASN A 15 7.79 -24.62 18.68
CA ASN A 15 7.84 -26.07 18.84
C ASN A 15 9.27 -26.64 18.81
N GLY A 16 10.30 -25.81 18.65
CA GLY A 16 11.70 -26.25 18.57
C GLY A 16 12.07 -27.01 17.30
N ILE A 17 11.25 -26.93 16.24
CA ILE A 17 11.54 -27.55 14.94
C ILE A 17 12.59 -26.72 14.20
N LEU A 18 12.45 -25.39 14.25
CA LEU A 18 13.44 -24.44 13.76
C LEU A 18 14.13 -23.75 14.93
N PRO A 19 15.45 -23.47 14.83
CA PRO A 19 16.18 -22.78 15.89
C PRO A 19 15.71 -21.32 15.99
N LEU A 20 15.59 -20.83 17.23
CA LEU A 20 15.37 -19.40 17.48
C LEU A 20 16.56 -18.57 16.96
N PRO A 21 16.36 -17.28 16.62
CA PRO A 21 17.44 -16.38 16.25
C PRO A 21 18.52 -16.34 17.35
N GLY A 22 19.76 -16.61 16.97
CA GLY A 22 20.91 -16.42 17.84
C GLY A 22 21.19 -14.94 18.11
N GLU A 23 22.12 -14.65 19.02
CA GLU A 23 22.57 -13.29 19.28
C GLU A 23 23.17 -12.67 18.00
N GLY A 24 22.70 -11.46 17.63
CA GLY A 24 23.15 -10.75 16.43
C GLY A 24 22.54 -11.23 15.11
N ALA A 25 21.72 -12.29 15.11
CA ALA A 25 21.06 -12.77 13.90
C ALA A 25 20.06 -11.75 13.34
N ARG A 26 19.99 -11.65 12.02
CA ARG A 26 19.11 -10.72 11.29
C ARG A 26 18.12 -11.47 10.43
N PHE A 27 16.85 -11.16 10.60
CA PHE A 27 15.75 -11.75 9.86
C PHE A 27 14.96 -10.66 9.12
N LEU A 28 14.66 -10.93 7.85
CA LEU A 28 13.74 -10.09 7.08
C LEU A 28 12.33 -10.63 7.25
N VAL A 29 11.36 -9.77 7.55
CA VAL A 29 9.95 -10.17 7.64
C VAL A 29 9.05 -9.26 6.81
N ALA A 30 8.10 -9.86 6.09
CA ALA A 30 7.09 -9.15 5.32
C ALA A 30 5.66 -9.58 5.69
N GLY A 31 4.73 -8.64 5.64
CA GLY A 31 3.29 -8.89 5.80
C GLY A 31 2.79 -9.08 7.23
N ILE A 32 3.63 -8.87 8.25
CA ILE A 32 3.21 -9.00 9.65
C ILE A 32 2.51 -7.73 10.17
N GLU A 33 1.65 -7.92 11.18
CA GLU A 33 1.00 -6.87 11.96
C GLU A 33 1.71 -6.68 13.32
N ALA A 34 1.55 -5.51 13.95
CA ALA A 34 2.22 -5.17 15.21
C ALA A 34 1.61 -5.84 16.46
N ASP A 35 0.49 -6.53 16.30
CA ASP A 35 -0.33 -7.10 17.37
C ASP A 35 0.22 -8.42 17.93
N MET A 36 1.37 -8.86 17.44
CA MET A 36 2.16 -9.95 18.01
C MET A 36 3.09 -9.40 19.07
N ALA A 37 3.22 -10.14 20.17
CA ALA A 37 4.24 -9.92 21.18
C ALA A 37 5.35 -10.94 20.95
N PRO A 38 6.25 -10.74 19.96
CA PRO A 38 7.40 -11.61 19.85
C PRO A 38 8.20 -11.50 21.14
N SER A 39 8.85 -12.59 21.54
CA SER A 39 9.94 -12.51 22.52
C SER A 39 10.90 -11.38 22.14
N ASP A 40 11.53 -10.73 23.11
CA ASP A 40 12.47 -9.62 22.84
C ASP A 40 13.59 -9.99 21.85
N ALA A 41 13.95 -11.28 21.75
CA ALA A 41 14.88 -11.80 20.75
C ALA A 41 14.41 -11.52 19.32
N TRP A 42 13.15 -11.80 19.00
CA TRP A 42 12.56 -11.56 17.69
C TRP A 42 12.42 -10.07 17.38
N LYS A 43 12.05 -9.24 18.37
CA LYS A 43 12.01 -7.78 18.17
C LYS A 43 13.36 -7.21 17.74
N ARG A 44 14.46 -7.71 18.31
CA ARG A 44 15.82 -7.30 17.95
C ARG A 44 16.29 -7.87 16.61
N ALA A 45 15.86 -9.08 16.25
CA ALA A 45 16.30 -9.74 15.04
C ALA A 45 15.56 -9.31 13.78
N LEU A 46 14.29 -8.87 13.90
CA LEU A 46 13.43 -8.60 12.75
C LEU A 46 13.62 -7.20 12.14
N THR A 47 13.90 -7.17 10.85
CA THR A 47 13.68 -6.03 9.97
C THR A 47 12.35 -6.22 9.24
N CYS A 48 11.38 -5.36 9.51
CA CYS A 48 10.04 -5.44 8.94
C CYS A 48 9.95 -4.65 7.63
N LEU A 49 9.72 -5.31 6.50
CA LEU A 49 9.38 -4.68 5.22
C LEU A 49 7.89 -4.35 5.19
N GLN A 50 7.55 -3.07 5.29
CA GLN A 50 6.17 -2.59 5.34
C GLN A 50 6.00 -1.27 4.55
N PRO A 51 5.59 -1.35 3.27
CA PRO A 51 5.39 -0.17 2.42
C PRO A 51 4.09 0.60 2.74
N PHE A 52 3.16 0.02 3.50
CA PHE A 52 1.90 0.69 3.83
C PHE A 52 2.03 1.50 5.13
N ARG A 53 1.85 2.83 5.03
CA ARG A 53 2.14 3.79 6.11
C ARG A 53 1.41 3.50 7.43
N PRO A 54 0.10 3.18 7.45
CA PRO A 54 -0.59 2.88 8.70
C PRO A 54 0.02 1.70 9.46
N ASP A 55 0.34 0.62 8.75
CA ASP A 55 0.95 -0.58 9.33
C ASP A 55 2.40 -0.32 9.73
N TYR A 56 3.14 0.46 8.92
CA TYR A 56 4.50 0.88 9.22
C TYR A 56 4.53 1.63 10.56
N LEU A 57 3.67 2.63 10.74
CA LEU A 57 3.59 3.42 11.97
C LEU A 57 3.22 2.55 13.18
N THR A 58 2.36 1.55 12.98
CA THR A 58 1.95 0.66 14.06
C THR A 58 3.11 -0.25 14.49
N LEU A 59 3.87 -0.80 13.54
CA LEU A 59 5.07 -1.59 13.83
C LEU A 59 6.18 -0.74 14.46
N GLU A 60 6.40 0.48 13.98
CA GLU A 60 7.41 1.40 14.51
C GLU A 60 7.10 1.77 15.98
N ARG A 61 5.84 2.11 16.29
CA ARG A 61 5.40 2.37 17.68
C ARG A 61 5.52 1.15 18.59
N ALA A 62 5.42 -0.06 18.04
CA ALA A 62 5.63 -1.31 18.78
C ALA A 62 7.12 -1.64 19.02
N GLY A 63 8.03 -0.82 18.50
CA GLY A 63 9.48 -0.90 18.71
C GLY A 63 10.22 -1.79 17.72
N PHE A 64 9.61 -2.14 16.58
CA PHE A 64 10.29 -2.89 15.52
C PHE A 64 11.19 -1.98 14.70
N HIS A 65 12.26 -2.54 14.13
CA HIS A 65 12.95 -1.91 13.02
C HIS A 65 12.13 -2.12 11.75
N VAL A 66 11.64 -1.03 11.14
CA VAL A 66 10.73 -1.09 9.99
C VAL A 66 11.31 -0.29 8.83
N VAL A 67 11.15 -0.79 7.61
CA VAL A 67 11.56 -0.13 6.37
C VAL A 67 10.45 -0.22 5.32
N PRO A 68 10.18 0.84 4.55
CA PRO A 68 9.17 0.78 3.47
C PRO A 68 9.66 0.03 2.24
N ARG A 69 10.96 0.10 1.97
CA ARG A 69 11.65 -0.50 0.84
C ARG A 69 13.04 -0.92 1.30
N LEU A 70 13.51 -2.07 0.82
CA LEU A 70 14.82 -2.59 1.19
C LEU A 70 15.93 -1.76 0.52
N GLY A 71 16.77 -1.10 1.32
CA GLY A 71 17.98 -0.42 0.87
C GLY A 71 19.23 -1.30 0.99
N GLY A 72 20.26 -0.97 0.22
CA GLY A 72 21.58 -1.61 0.30
C GLY A 72 21.63 -3.09 -0.12
N SER A 73 22.76 -3.74 0.17
CA SER A 73 23.04 -5.15 -0.10
C SER A 73 23.11 -6.02 1.16
N ALA A 74 22.62 -5.50 2.30
CA ALA A 74 22.70 -6.23 3.57
C ALA A 74 21.95 -7.58 3.48
N GLY A 75 22.66 -8.68 3.76
CA GLY A 75 22.11 -10.03 3.79
C GLY A 75 21.48 -10.39 5.13
N PHE A 76 20.47 -11.25 5.11
CA PHE A 76 19.76 -11.76 6.29
C PHE A 76 20.04 -13.25 6.48
N ASP A 77 20.07 -13.70 7.73
CA ASP A 77 20.29 -15.12 8.08
C ASP A 77 19.03 -15.96 7.81
N GLY A 78 17.86 -15.32 7.85
CA GLY A 78 16.58 -15.94 7.55
C GLY A 78 15.50 -14.95 7.16
N GLY A 79 14.36 -15.50 6.76
CA GLY A 79 13.24 -14.76 6.21
C GLY A 79 11.91 -15.27 6.70
N LEU A 80 10.97 -14.38 6.98
CA LEU A 80 9.58 -14.71 7.32
C LEU A 80 8.62 -13.94 6.42
N MET A 81 7.50 -14.56 6.09
CA MET A 81 6.46 -13.89 5.30
C MET A 81 5.08 -14.39 5.68
N LEU A 82 4.19 -13.44 5.95
CA LEU A 82 2.75 -13.68 6.02
C LEU A 82 2.11 -13.25 4.69
N ILE A 83 1.46 -14.17 3.99
CA ILE A 83 0.82 -13.85 2.71
C ILE A 83 -0.49 -13.10 2.92
N GLY A 84 -0.77 -12.14 2.04
CA GLY A 84 -2.05 -11.42 1.97
C GLY A 84 -2.95 -11.94 0.84
N LYS A 85 -4.07 -11.24 0.62
CA LYS A 85 -5.04 -11.56 -0.45
C LYS A 85 -4.50 -11.32 -1.88
N HIS A 86 -3.45 -10.51 -2.03
CA HIS A 86 -2.94 -10.08 -3.33
C HIS A 86 -1.74 -10.94 -3.77
N ARG A 87 -2.01 -11.83 -4.73
CA ARG A 87 -1.02 -12.78 -5.26
C ARG A 87 0.29 -12.12 -5.73
N GLY A 88 0.22 -11.08 -6.55
CA GLY A 88 1.43 -10.42 -7.07
C GLY A 88 2.31 -9.81 -5.98
N ARG A 89 1.70 -9.21 -4.94
CA ARG A 89 2.45 -8.71 -3.78
C ARG A 89 3.13 -9.85 -3.02
N ASN A 90 2.46 -10.98 -2.88
CA ASN A 90 3.05 -12.15 -2.24
C ASN A 90 4.27 -12.69 -3.03
N GLU A 91 4.17 -12.74 -4.36
CA GLU A 91 5.28 -13.15 -5.24
C GLU A 91 6.45 -12.17 -5.16
N GLN A 92 6.18 -10.87 -5.13
CA GLN A 92 7.20 -9.83 -4.96
C GLN A 92 7.97 -9.99 -3.66
N TRP A 93 7.28 -10.11 -2.52
CA TRP A 93 7.92 -10.28 -1.22
C TRP A 93 8.70 -11.59 -1.12
N PHE A 94 8.21 -12.67 -1.72
CA PHE A 94 8.98 -13.92 -1.77
C PHE A 94 10.27 -13.76 -2.59
N ALA A 95 10.23 -13.04 -3.70
CA ALA A 95 11.43 -12.69 -4.46
C ALA A 95 12.38 -11.77 -3.68
N ASP A 96 11.86 -10.84 -2.87
CA ASP A 96 12.65 -10.01 -1.96
C ASP A 96 13.34 -10.83 -0.87
N LEU A 97 12.66 -11.84 -0.31
CA LEU A 97 13.27 -12.76 0.63
C LEU A 97 14.40 -13.57 -0.04
N LEU A 98 14.17 -14.12 -1.23
CA LEU A 98 15.17 -14.89 -1.96
C LEU A 98 16.42 -14.07 -2.33
N SER A 99 16.26 -12.78 -2.63
CA SER A 99 17.36 -11.88 -2.98
C SER A 99 18.15 -11.37 -1.77
N ARG A 100 17.62 -11.52 -0.55
CA ARG A 100 18.19 -10.90 0.65
C ARG A 100 18.58 -11.90 1.73
N VAL A 101 17.95 -13.07 1.77
CA VAL A 101 18.36 -14.15 2.66
C VAL A 101 19.61 -14.83 2.08
N ALA A 102 20.60 -15.04 2.94
CA ALA A 102 21.86 -15.69 2.59
C ALA A 102 21.62 -17.10 2.05
N PRO A 103 22.50 -17.63 1.16
CA PRO A 103 22.50 -19.03 0.77
C PRO A 103 22.30 -19.97 1.96
N ASN A 104 21.41 -20.95 1.85
CA ASN A 104 21.02 -21.89 2.91
C ASN A 104 20.34 -21.28 4.15
N GLY A 105 20.07 -19.98 4.14
CA GLY A 105 19.20 -19.33 5.12
C GLY A 105 17.77 -19.87 5.04
N THR A 106 17.05 -19.85 6.16
CA THR A 106 15.70 -20.43 6.24
C THR A 106 14.66 -19.37 5.88
N ILE A 107 13.77 -19.68 4.94
CA ILE A 107 12.61 -18.86 4.59
C ILE A 107 11.35 -19.57 5.07
N VAL A 108 10.56 -18.89 5.91
CA VAL A 108 9.31 -19.38 6.49
C VAL A 108 8.15 -18.58 5.93
N VAL A 109 7.15 -19.26 5.37
CA VAL A 109 5.99 -18.63 4.75
C VAL A 109 4.71 -19.16 5.39
N CYS A 110 3.83 -18.26 5.80
CA CYS A 110 2.55 -18.60 6.40
C CYS A 110 1.39 -17.88 5.72
N GLY A 111 0.20 -18.46 5.77
CA GLY A 111 -1.04 -17.82 5.33
C GLY A 111 -2.28 -18.57 5.73
N ASP A 112 -3.41 -17.86 5.71
CA ASP A 112 -4.74 -18.46 5.84
C ASP A 112 -5.07 -19.33 4.62
N LYS A 113 -5.73 -20.46 4.83
CA LYS A 113 -6.20 -21.37 3.76
C LYS A 113 -7.09 -20.66 2.74
N LYS A 114 -7.96 -19.75 3.19
CA LYS A 114 -8.86 -18.95 2.33
C LYS A 114 -8.12 -17.90 1.51
N LEU A 115 -6.91 -17.51 1.93
CA LEU A 115 -6.04 -16.60 1.18
C LEU A 115 -5.11 -17.34 0.20
N GLY A 116 -5.27 -18.67 0.07
CA GLY A 116 -4.63 -19.44 -0.99
C GLY A 116 -3.20 -19.90 -0.66
N ILE A 117 -2.85 -20.07 0.62
CA ILE A 117 -1.52 -20.53 1.06
C ILE A 117 -1.09 -21.86 0.43
N ASP A 118 -2.00 -22.82 0.24
CA ASP A 118 -1.66 -24.10 -0.40
C ASP A 118 -1.28 -23.93 -1.87
N GLY A 119 -1.97 -23.03 -2.58
CA GLY A 119 -1.60 -22.65 -3.94
C GLY A 119 -0.27 -21.91 -3.98
N PHE A 120 -0.03 -21.05 -2.98
CA PHE A 120 1.23 -20.34 -2.85
C PHE A 120 2.42 -21.27 -2.60
N ARG A 121 2.27 -22.24 -1.70
CA ARG A 121 3.28 -23.27 -1.44
C ARG A 121 3.66 -24.04 -2.71
N LYS A 122 2.67 -24.54 -3.46
CA LYS A 122 2.93 -25.27 -4.72
C LYS A 122 3.67 -24.43 -5.76
N TRP A 123 3.45 -23.12 -5.78
CA TRP A 123 4.20 -22.22 -6.64
C TRP A 123 5.62 -22.01 -6.13
N ALA A 124 5.81 -21.77 -4.83
CA ALA A 124 7.12 -21.60 -4.21
C ALA A 124 7.99 -22.86 -4.33
N GLU A 125 7.37 -24.05 -4.27
CA GLU A 125 8.02 -25.36 -4.46
C GLU A 125 8.63 -25.55 -5.86
N LYS A 126 8.26 -24.73 -6.84
CA LYS A 126 8.93 -24.70 -8.15
C LYS A 126 10.30 -24.02 -8.11
N VAL A 127 10.57 -23.23 -7.07
CA VAL A 127 11.83 -22.52 -6.84
C VAL A 127 12.72 -23.29 -5.88
N ALA A 128 12.17 -23.71 -4.75
CA ALA A 128 12.87 -24.51 -3.74
C ALA A 128 11.89 -25.45 -3.05
N VAL A 129 12.30 -26.69 -2.77
CA VAL A 129 11.45 -27.68 -2.11
C VAL A 129 11.22 -27.27 -0.66
N ALA A 130 9.96 -27.33 -0.21
CA ALA A 130 9.63 -27.16 1.20
C ALA A 130 10.18 -28.34 2.02
N GLU A 131 10.88 -28.04 3.12
CA GLU A 131 11.43 -29.06 4.01
C GLU A 131 10.32 -29.78 4.77
N ASP A 132 9.36 -29.01 5.31
CA ASP A 132 8.17 -29.52 5.96
C ASP A 132 7.11 -28.40 6.10
N ARG A 133 5.95 -28.72 6.70
CA ARG A 133 4.84 -27.80 6.94
C ARG A 133 4.05 -28.15 8.19
N LEU A 134 3.41 -27.15 8.77
CA LEU A 134 2.42 -27.30 9.83
C LEU A 134 1.08 -26.67 9.45
N SER A 135 0.00 -27.12 10.09
CA SER A 135 -1.33 -26.54 9.95
C SER A 135 -1.92 -26.27 11.33
N LYS A 136 -2.26 -25.02 11.61
CA LYS A 136 -2.91 -24.58 12.85
C LYS A 136 -3.70 -23.30 12.58
N ASN A 137 -4.76 -23.04 13.35
CA ASN A 137 -5.52 -21.78 13.28
C ASN A 137 -6.08 -21.44 11.87
N HIS A 138 -6.55 -22.44 11.12
CA HIS A 138 -6.97 -22.29 9.71
C HIS A 138 -5.88 -21.76 8.75
N ALA A 139 -4.63 -21.74 9.20
CA ALA A 139 -3.47 -21.34 8.44
C ALA A 139 -2.53 -22.54 8.18
N VAL A 140 -1.66 -22.38 7.20
CA VAL A 140 -0.56 -23.30 6.90
C VAL A 140 0.73 -22.49 6.98
N VAL A 141 1.73 -23.04 7.65
CA VAL A 141 3.11 -22.55 7.60
C VAL A 141 3.97 -23.62 6.94
N PHE A 142 4.86 -23.22 6.05
CA PHE A 142 5.88 -24.09 5.47
C PHE A 142 7.21 -23.35 5.46
N TRP A 143 8.30 -24.10 5.37
CA TRP A 143 9.64 -23.50 5.31
C TRP A 143 10.54 -24.23 4.34
N MET A 144 11.56 -23.52 3.88
CA MET A 144 12.53 -23.98 2.90
C MET A 144 13.87 -23.27 3.08
N LYS A 145 14.92 -23.86 2.49
CA LYS A 145 16.23 -23.22 2.39
C LYS A 145 16.28 -22.34 1.15
N ARG A 146 16.89 -21.16 1.27
CA ARG A 146 17.24 -20.31 0.12
C ARG A 146 18.32 -21.04 -0.69
N PRO A 147 18.07 -21.45 -1.95
CA PRO A 147 19.04 -22.23 -2.73
C PRO A 147 20.34 -21.43 -2.99
N SER A 148 21.50 -22.07 -2.91
CA SER A 148 22.79 -21.41 -3.17
C SER A 148 22.96 -21.00 -4.64
N GLU A 149 22.52 -21.86 -5.55
CA GLU A 149 22.69 -21.72 -7.00
C GLU A 149 21.65 -20.81 -7.68
N LEU A 150 20.72 -20.22 -6.92
CA LEU A 150 19.67 -19.39 -7.51
C LEU A 150 20.24 -18.04 -7.97
N SER A 151 20.28 -17.83 -9.29
CA SER A 151 20.82 -16.60 -9.89
C SER A 151 19.92 -15.39 -9.68
N GLU A 152 20.49 -14.19 -9.80
CA GLU A 152 19.72 -12.95 -9.71
C GLU A 152 18.65 -12.85 -10.81
N GLU A 153 18.94 -13.33 -12.02
CA GLU A 153 17.99 -13.37 -13.13
C GLU A 153 16.80 -14.27 -12.82
N ALA A 154 17.05 -15.44 -12.23
CA ALA A 154 15.99 -16.37 -11.83
C ALA A 154 15.10 -15.74 -10.73
N ILE A 155 15.69 -15.06 -9.76
CA ILE A 155 14.94 -14.34 -8.72
C ILE A 155 14.12 -13.19 -9.33
N ASN A 156 14.72 -12.42 -10.23
CA ASN A 156 14.04 -11.30 -10.89
C ASN A 156 12.89 -11.77 -11.79
N ALA A 157 12.98 -12.95 -12.39
CA ALA A 157 11.90 -13.55 -13.17
C ALA A 157 10.67 -13.94 -12.32
N LEU A 158 10.81 -14.08 -11.00
CA LEU A 158 9.69 -14.30 -10.08
C LEU A 158 8.94 -13.01 -9.75
N ARG A 159 9.55 -11.85 -9.98
CA ARG A 159 8.95 -10.57 -9.65
C ARG A 159 7.78 -10.32 -10.59
N PRO A 160 6.62 -9.87 -10.06
CA PRO A 160 5.54 -9.45 -10.92
C PRO A 160 6.00 -8.31 -11.83
N VAL A 161 5.71 -8.44 -13.13
CA VAL A 161 6.07 -7.43 -14.13
C VAL A 161 5.12 -6.25 -14.00
N GLY A 162 5.68 -5.04 -13.96
CA GLY A 162 4.91 -3.81 -14.01
C GLY A 162 4.16 -3.65 -15.33
N LYS A 163 3.11 -2.84 -15.34
CA LYS A 163 2.34 -2.53 -16.54
C LYS A 163 2.49 -1.08 -16.94
N ARG A 164 2.65 -0.86 -18.23
CA ARG A 164 2.50 0.46 -18.85
C ARG A 164 1.03 0.70 -19.17
N VAL A 165 0.37 1.54 -18.38
CA VAL A 165 -1.05 1.88 -18.55
C VAL A 165 -1.17 3.14 -19.41
N ASP A 166 -2.07 3.11 -20.40
CA ASP A 166 -2.35 4.23 -21.33
C ASP A 166 -1.09 4.77 -22.04
N ASN A 167 -0.05 3.93 -22.21
CA ASN A 167 1.29 4.32 -22.68
C ASN A 167 1.96 5.47 -21.89
N ARG A 168 1.41 5.84 -20.73
CA ARG A 168 1.76 7.04 -19.96
C ARG A 168 2.26 6.74 -18.55
N PHE A 169 1.79 5.64 -17.95
CA PHE A 169 2.01 5.37 -16.54
C PHE A 169 2.66 4.02 -16.32
N ASP A 170 3.75 3.99 -15.55
CA ASP A 170 4.32 2.77 -15.01
C ASP A 170 3.64 2.44 -13.68
N THR A 171 3.15 1.21 -13.57
CA THR A 171 2.44 0.70 -12.40
C THR A 171 2.94 -0.71 -12.08
N ALA A 172 2.77 -1.18 -10.84
CA ALA A 172 3.18 -2.52 -10.45
C ALA A 172 2.10 -3.23 -9.62
N PRO A 173 2.06 -4.58 -9.65
CA PRO A 173 1.10 -5.34 -8.83
C PRO A 173 1.21 -5.02 -7.34
N GLY A 174 0.05 -4.89 -6.70
CA GLY A 174 -0.07 -4.42 -5.32
C GLY A 174 -0.51 -2.96 -5.21
N MET A 175 -0.38 -2.14 -6.26
CA MET A 175 -0.96 -0.79 -6.31
C MET A 175 -2.45 -0.85 -6.65
N PHE A 176 -3.23 0.17 -6.21
CA PHE A 176 -4.63 0.32 -6.60
C PHE A 176 -4.75 0.50 -8.12
N SER A 177 -5.67 -0.24 -8.75
CA SER A 177 -5.91 -0.23 -10.19
C SER A 177 -4.62 -0.27 -11.04
N TYR A 178 -3.65 -1.11 -10.67
CA TYR A 178 -2.39 -1.21 -11.45
C TYR A 178 -2.60 -1.77 -12.87
N GLY A 179 -3.75 -2.38 -13.15
CA GLY A 179 -4.04 -2.98 -14.46
C GLY A 179 -4.45 -1.97 -15.53
N ASP A 180 -5.22 -0.96 -15.13
CA ASP A 180 -5.97 -0.05 -16.00
C ASP A 180 -6.26 1.26 -15.25
N ILE A 181 -6.60 2.32 -15.97
CA ILE A 181 -7.10 3.55 -15.35
C ILE A 181 -8.42 3.24 -14.62
N ASP A 182 -8.51 3.64 -13.34
CA ASP A 182 -9.76 3.50 -12.58
C ASP A 182 -10.88 4.36 -13.20
N LYS A 183 -12.05 3.76 -13.38
CA LYS A 183 -13.19 4.41 -14.04
C LYS A 183 -13.73 5.60 -13.24
N GLY A 184 -13.69 5.52 -11.90
CA GLY A 184 -14.06 6.63 -11.03
C GLY A 184 -13.09 7.80 -11.19
N SER A 185 -11.79 7.52 -11.10
CA SER A 185 -10.76 8.54 -11.33
C SER A 185 -10.85 9.17 -12.72
N ALA A 186 -11.09 8.38 -13.78
CA ALA A 186 -11.31 8.91 -15.13
C ALA A 186 -12.56 9.80 -15.22
N LEU A 187 -13.65 9.42 -14.55
CA LEU A 187 -14.86 10.23 -14.47
C LEU A 187 -14.58 11.56 -13.77
N LEU A 188 -13.86 11.54 -12.65
CA LEU A 188 -13.44 12.75 -11.94
C LEU A 188 -12.55 13.66 -12.81
N ALA A 189 -11.59 13.07 -13.53
CA ALA A 189 -10.69 13.79 -14.41
C ALA A 189 -11.44 14.65 -15.45
N SER A 190 -12.57 14.16 -15.96
CA SER A 190 -13.41 14.90 -16.91
C SER A 190 -14.04 16.19 -16.37
N HIS A 191 -14.05 16.36 -15.04
CA HIS A 191 -14.61 17.55 -14.37
C HIS A 191 -13.56 18.55 -13.88
N LEU A 192 -12.25 18.27 -14.01
CA LEU A 192 -11.20 19.11 -13.43
C LEU A 192 -11.06 20.50 -14.08
N GLN A 193 -11.35 20.61 -15.37
CA GLN A 193 -11.20 21.87 -16.12
C GLN A 193 -12.03 22.99 -15.49
N GLY A 194 -11.38 24.13 -15.22
CA GLY A 194 -12.02 25.29 -14.60
C GLY A 194 -12.25 25.17 -13.09
N ARG A 195 -11.92 24.03 -12.48
CA ARG A 195 -12.17 23.74 -11.05
C ARG A 195 -10.91 23.74 -10.17
N LEU A 196 -9.73 23.72 -10.78
CA LEU A 196 -8.43 23.74 -10.11
C LEU A 196 -7.89 25.17 -9.96
N LYS A 197 -7.45 25.53 -8.76
CA LYS A 197 -6.79 26.82 -8.49
C LYS A 197 -5.93 26.75 -7.22
N GLY A 198 -4.97 27.68 -7.11
CA GLY A 198 -4.13 27.87 -5.93
C GLY A 198 -3.32 26.63 -5.57
N ALA A 199 -3.17 26.38 -4.27
CA ALA A 199 -2.55 25.17 -3.77
C ALA A 199 -3.54 24.01 -3.91
N VAL A 200 -3.13 22.96 -4.63
CA VAL A 200 -3.94 21.76 -4.87
C VAL A 200 -3.35 20.57 -4.11
N ALA A 201 -4.21 19.72 -3.55
CA ALA A 201 -3.80 18.42 -3.02
C ALA A 201 -4.54 17.26 -3.70
N ASP A 202 -3.86 16.14 -3.91
CA ASP A 202 -4.42 14.85 -4.30
C ASP A 202 -4.36 13.90 -3.10
N PHE A 203 -5.50 13.61 -2.48
CA PHE A 203 -5.60 12.78 -1.29
C PHE A 203 -5.95 11.34 -1.67
N GLY A 204 -4.99 10.42 -1.47
CA GLY A 204 -5.07 9.06 -2.01
C GLY A 204 -4.61 9.01 -3.47
N ALA A 205 -3.45 9.60 -3.75
CA ALA A 205 -3.00 9.86 -5.12
C ALA A 205 -2.66 8.59 -5.92
N GLY A 206 -2.49 7.45 -5.26
CA GLY A 206 -2.06 6.20 -5.88
C GLY A 206 -0.77 6.38 -6.68
N TRP A 207 -0.76 5.85 -7.90
CA TRP A 207 0.36 6.01 -8.85
C TRP A 207 0.30 7.31 -9.67
N GLY A 208 -0.52 8.29 -9.24
CA GLY A 208 -0.46 9.68 -9.73
C GLY A 208 -1.38 10.02 -10.90
N TYR A 209 -2.39 9.20 -11.22
CA TYR A 209 -3.29 9.45 -12.35
C TYR A 209 -4.01 10.81 -12.24
N LEU A 210 -4.75 11.05 -11.16
CA LEU A 210 -5.53 12.29 -10.99
C LEU A 210 -4.62 13.52 -10.97
N SER A 211 -3.47 13.41 -10.31
CA SER A 211 -2.43 14.43 -10.33
C SER A 211 -1.90 14.72 -11.74
N ALA A 212 -1.68 13.70 -12.58
CA ALA A 212 -1.28 13.89 -13.98
C ALA A 212 -2.38 14.54 -14.83
N GLU A 213 -3.65 14.32 -14.50
CA GLU A 213 -4.78 15.03 -15.13
C GLU A 213 -4.91 16.47 -14.61
N CYS A 214 -4.58 16.74 -13.33
CA CYS A 214 -4.57 18.08 -12.78
C CYS A 214 -3.56 19.00 -13.48
N VAL A 215 -2.34 18.52 -13.73
CA VAL A 215 -1.28 19.33 -14.36
C VAL A 215 -1.56 19.68 -15.83
N LYS A 216 -2.55 19.05 -16.48
CA LYS A 216 -3.05 19.45 -17.81
C LYS A 216 -3.85 20.75 -17.78
N HIS A 217 -4.24 21.23 -16.59
CA HIS A 217 -4.97 22.47 -16.38
C HIS A 217 -4.17 23.47 -15.51
N PRO A 218 -2.96 23.86 -15.93
CA PRO A 218 -1.98 24.52 -15.05
C PRO A 218 -2.30 25.98 -14.71
N GLN A 219 -3.23 26.62 -15.44
CA GLN A 219 -3.34 28.08 -15.55
C GLN A 219 -3.56 28.80 -14.22
N LYS A 220 -4.02 28.10 -13.19
CA LYS A 220 -4.30 28.65 -11.86
C LYS A 220 -3.69 27.85 -10.72
N ILE A 221 -2.87 26.82 -10.98
CA ILE A 221 -2.29 25.96 -9.94
C ILE A 221 -0.95 26.55 -9.49
N SER A 222 -0.79 26.81 -8.19
CA SER A 222 0.48 27.30 -7.63
C SER A 222 1.38 26.19 -7.11
N LYS A 223 0.80 25.06 -6.69
CA LYS A 223 1.49 23.81 -6.34
C LYS A 223 0.52 22.64 -6.35
N LEU A 224 1.04 21.41 -6.46
CA LEU A 224 0.27 20.17 -6.33
C LEU A 224 0.97 19.21 -5.38
N ASP A 225 0.33 18.90 -4.25
CA ASP A 225 0.84 17.98 -3.23
C ASP A 225 0.09 16.63 -3.29
N LEU A 226 0.82 15.54 -3.42
CA LEU A 226 0.29 14.18 -3.50
C LEU A 226 0.46 13.46 -2.17
N TYR A 227 -0.63 12.96 -1.60
CA TYR A 227 -0.63 12.16 -0.37
C TYR A 227 -1.07 10.74 -0.66
N GLU A 228 -0.25 9.76 -0.27
CA GLU A 228 -0.53 8.35 -0.49
C GLU A 228 0.08 7.49 0.62
N ALA A 229 -0.66 6.48 1.07
CA ALA A 229 -0.27 5.60 2.16
C ALA A 229 0.62 4.43 1.70
N ASP A 230 0.57 4.05 0.42
CA ASP A 230 1.44 3.03 -0.17
C ASP A 230 2.74 3.65 -0.74
N PHE A 231 3.87 3.24 -0.17
CA PHE A 231 5.19 3.78 -0.54
C PHE A 231 5.55 3.53 -2.00
N GLU A 232 5.22 2.36 -2.54
CA GLU A 232 5.53 2.05 -3.92
C GLU A 232 4.64 2.85 -4.87
N ALA A 233 3.37 3.08 -4.50
CA ALA A 233 2.45 3.90 -5.29
C ALA A 233 2.91 5.37 -5.38
N ILE A 234 3.28 6.01 -4.26
CA ILE A 234 3.75 7.41 -4.29
C ILE A 234 5.08 7.57 -5.07
N GLU A 235 5.94 6.54 -5.02
CA GLU A 235 7.18 6.52 -5.79
C GLU A 235 6.92 6.29 -7.29
N ALA A 236 5.91 5.50 -7.64
CA ALA A 236 5.43 5.40 -9.01
C ALA A 236 4.83 6.74 -9.48
N ALA A 237 4.05 7.43 -8.65
CA ALA A 237 3.54 8.77 -8.95
C ALA A 237 4.68 9.75 -9.24
N ARG A 238 5.74 9.75 -8.43
CA ARG A 238 6.93 10.57 -8.66
C ARG A 238 7.54 10.34 -10.04
N LYS A 239 7.68 9.08 -10.46
CA LYS A 239 8.21 8.72 -11.79
C LYS A 239 7.25 9.12 -12.90
N ASN A 240 5.96 8.82 -12.74
CA ASN A 240 4.92 9.08 -13.74
C ASN A 240 4.70 10.56 -14.02
N LEU A 241 4.83 11.42 -13.01
CA LEU A 241 4.71 12.87 -13.16
C LEU A 241 6.02 13.55 -13.58
N SER A 242 7.13 12.82 -13.64
CA SER A 242 8.43 13.36 -14.06
C SER A 242 8.31 13.96 -15.46
N GLY A 243 8.52 15.27 -15.57
CA GLY A 243 8.43 16.01 -16.83
C GLY A 243 7.01 16.40 -17.28
N LEU A 244 5.95 16.06 -16.53
CA LEU A 244 4.57 16.43 -16.86
C LEU A 244 4.09 17.71 -16.19
N SER A 245 4.79 18.20 -15.15
CA SER A 245 4.26 19.26 -14.29
C SER A 245 4.17 20.65 -14.96
N GLY A 246 4.85 20.86 -16.09
CA GLY A 246 4.81 22.15 -16.80
C GLY A 246 5.31 23.33 -15.95
N GLY A 247 6.17 23.07 -14.96
CA GLY A 247 6.67 24.08 -14.01
C GLY A 247 5.87 24.20 -12.71
N ILE A 248 4.76 23.46 -12.55
CA ILE A 248 4.06 23.37 -11.27
C ILE A 248 4.96 22.64 -10.26
N PRO A 249 5.23 23.22 -9.07
CA PRO A 249 5.91 22.53 -7.98
C PRO A 249 5.08 21.32 -7.51
N LEU A 250 5.72 20.14 -7.46
CA LEU A 250 5.10 18.90 -7.01
C LEU A 250 5.65 18.47 -5.65
N GLY A 251 4.77 18.21 -4.68
CA GLY A 251 5.08 17.57 -3.40
C GLY A 251 4.63 16.11 -3.39
N PHE A 252 5.40 15.22 -2.79
CA PHE A 252 5.08 13.78 -2.71
C PHE A 252 5.26 13.30 -1.27
N PHE A 253 4.18 12.86 -0.64
CA PHE A 253 4.10 12.54 0.77
C PHE A 253 3.64 11.09 0.96
N TRP A 254 4.54 10.23 1.45
CA TRP A 254 4.18 8.92 1.97
C TRP A 254 3.56 9.09 3.35
N HIS A 255 2.23 9.02 3.43
CA HIS A 255 1.48 9.64 4.53
C HIS A 255 0.17 8.91 4.80
N ASP A 256 -0.12 8.64 6.07
CA ASP A 256 -1.45 8.23 6.52
C ASP A 256 -2.30 9.47 6.78
N LEU A 257 -3.19 9.81 5.84
CA LEU A 257 -4.04 11.01 5.92
C LEU A 257 -4.91 11.07 7.19
N VAL A 258 -5.22 9.94 7.81
CA VAL A 258 -6.09 9.88 8.99
C VAL A 258 -5.26 9.92 10.28
N ALA A 259 -4.11 9.23 10.31
CA ALA A 259 -3.29 9.13 11.51
C ALA A 259 -2.23 10.23 11.65
N GLU A 260 -1.85 10.89 10.55
CA GLU A 260 -0.78 11.89 10.54
C GLU A 260 -1.32 13.28 10.13
N PRO A 261 -0.88 14.37 10.79
CA PRO A 261 -1.37 15.71 10.48
C PRO A 261 -0.90 16.20 9.11
N VAL A 262 -1.83 16.74 8.32
CA VAL A 262 -1.52 17.51 7.12
C VAL A 262 -1.32 18.97 7.52
N MET A 263 -0.11 19.50 7.31
CA MET A 263 0.27 20.84 7.78
C MET A 263 -0.21 21.97 6.86
N GLU A 264 -0.28 21.68 5.57
CA GLU A 264 -0.64 22.65 4.53
C GLU A 264 -2.16 22.89 4.46
N ILE A 265 -2.53 24.07 3.94
CA ILE A 265 -3.91 24.46 3.69
C ILE A 265 -4.08 24.74 2.19
N TYR A 266 -5.12 24.15 1.59
CA TYR A 266 -5.32 24.07 0.16
C TYR A 266 -6.51 24.91 -0.32
N ASP A 267 -6.43 25.34 -1.58
CA ASP A 267 -7.52 25.98 -2.30
C ASP A 267 -8.44 24.94 -2.96
N THR A 268 -7.85 23.83 -3.44
CA THR A 268 -8.58 22.69 -4.02
C THR A 268 -8.00 21.37 -3.51
N VAL A 269 -8.86 20.41 -3.17
CA VAL A 269 -8.51 19.01 -2.90
C VAL A 269 -9.22 18.15 -3.94
N VAL A 270 -8.49 17.23 -4.57
CA VAL A 270 -9.04 16.15 -5.40
C VAL A 270 -8.84 14.82 -4.70
N MET A 271 -9.79 13.89 -4.78
CA MET A 271 -9.61 12.54 -4.23
C MET A 271 -10.53 11.50 -4.85
N ASN A 272 -10.02 10.28 -4.93
CA ASN A 272 -10.77 9.04 -5.06
C ASN A 272 -10.47 8.17 -3.83
N PRO A 273 -11.21 8.36 -2.72
CA PRO A 273 -10.91 7.69 -1.46
C PRO A 273 -10.97 6.17 -1.62
N PRO A 274 -10.10 5.42 -0.91
CA PRO A 274 -10.08 3.98 -1.00
C PRO A 274 -11.45 3.38 -0.62
N PHE A 275 -11.89 2.41 -1.41
CA PHE A 275 -13.05 1.58 -1.09
C PHE A 275 -12.71 0.12 -1.39
N HIS A 276 -13.20 -0.81 -0.58
CA HIS A 276 -13.21 -2.23 -0.91
C HIS A 276 -14.61 -2.79 -0.67
N GLU A 277 -15.01 -3.71 -1.53
CA GLU A 277 -16.26 -4.43 -1.36
C GLU A 277 -16.14 -5.35 -0.14
N GLY A 278 -16.81 -5.00 0.96
CA GLY A 278 -17.16 -5.98 1.99
C GLY A 278 -16.83 -5.68 3.45
N ARG A 279 -16.34 -4.50 3.85
CA ARG A 279 -16.20 -4.16 5.29
C ARG A 279 -16.72 -2.76 5.63
N ALA A 280 -17.52 -2.67 6.70
CA ALA A 280 -18.01 -1.42 7.28
C ALA A 280 -16.88 -0.43 7.64
N MET A 281 -15.68 -0.95 7.91
CA MET A 281 -14.47 -0.17 8.17
C MET A 281 -14.07 0.74 7.00
N ASP A 282 -14.39 0.36 5.75
CA ASP A 282 -13.87 1.06 4.57
C ASP A 282 -14.67 2.34 4.26
N VAL A 283 -15.97 2.35 4.57
CA VAL A 283 -16.80 3.57 4.48
C VAL A 283 -16.30 4.63 5.46
N SER A 284 -15.91 4.20 6.67
CA SER A 284 -15.39 5.11 7.70
C SER A 284 -14.08 5.78 7.27
N LEU A 285 -13.23 5.07 6.51
CA LEU A 285 -11.98 5.62 5.99
C LEU A 285 -12.24 6.76 5.00
N GLY A 286 -13.17 6.58 4.06
CA GLY A 286 -13.55 7.64 3.13
C GLY A 286 -14.20 8.84 3.82
N ILE A 287 -15.02 8.62 4.86
CA ILE A 287 -15.57 9.69 5.70
C ILE A 287 -14.45 10.46 6.40
N ASN A 288 -13.43 9.76 6.92
CA ASN A 288 -12.27 10.41 7.54
C ASN A 288 -11.45 11.22 6.52
N PHE A 289 -11.29 10.75 5.29
CA PHE A 289 -10.68 11.52 4.20
C PHE A 289 -11.46 12.82 3.93
N ILE A 290 -12.79 12.75 3.86
CA ILE A 290 -13.66 13.93 3.72
C ILE A 290 -13.45 14.91 4.88
N ALA A 291 -13.39 14.42 6.12
CA ALA A 291 -13.14 15.25 7.29
C ALA A 291 -11.75 15.92 7.25
N VAL A 292 -10.71 15.21 6.79
CA VAL A 292 -9.37 15.77 6.59
C VAL A 292 -9.41 16.87 5.52
N ALA A 293 -10.01 16.60 4.36
CA ALA A 293 -10.17 17.59 3.28
C ALA A 293 -10.88 18.86 3.77
N ALA A 294 -12.02 18.72 4.47
CA ALA A 294 -12.77 19.86 5.01
C ALA A 294 -11.94 20.71 5.99
N ARG A 295 -11.09 20.07 6.81
CA ARG A 295 -10.18 20.78 7.73
C ARG A 295 -9.01 21.45 7.04
N ARG A 296 -8.58 20.95 5.88
CA ARG A 296 -7.39 21.43 5.16
C ARG A 296 -7.71 22.35 3.99
N LEU A 297 -8.99 22.67 3.76
CA LEU A 297 -9.40 23.67 2.78
C LEU A 297 -9.47 25.08 3.39
N LYS A 298 -9.08 26.08 2.60
CA LYS A 298 -9.35 27.50 2.91
C LYS A 298 -10.87 27.76 2.94
N PRO A 299 -11.33 28.83 3.60
CA PRO A 299 -12.69 29.35 3.36
C PRO A 299 -12.94 29.57 1.86
N GLY A 300 -14.04 29.05 1.32
CA GLY A 300 -14.31 29.08 -0.13
C GLY A 300 -13.45 28.12 -0.97
N GLY A 301 -12.65 27.27 -0.32
CA GLY A 301 -11.92 26.17 -0.95
C GLY A 301 -12.86 25.05 -1.41
N ARG A 302 -12.37 24.18 -2.28
CA ARG A 302 -13.16 23.16 -2.97
C ARG A 302 -12.64 21.76 -2.77
N LEU A 303 -13.54 20.82 -2.50
CA LEU A 303 -13.29 19.40 -2.62
C LEU A 303 -13.94 18.87 -3.92
N LEU A 304 -13.16 18.11 -4.69
CA LEU A 304 -13.62 17.32 -5.83
C LEU A 304 -13.41 15.84 -5.50
N LEU A 305 -14.51 15.10 -5.41
CA LEU A 305 -14.53 13.73 -4.92
C LEU A 305 -15.24 12.85 -5.95
N VAL A 306 -14.68 11.66 -6.21
CA VAL A 306 -15.42 10.56 -6.82
C VAL A 306 -15.60 9.42 -5.83
N ALA A 307 -16.76 8.78 -5.88
CA ALA A 307 -17.07 7.63 -5.05
C ALA A 307 -18.02 6.67 -5.78
N ASN A 308 -18.04 5.41 -5.37
CA ASN A 308 -19.08 4.48 -5.81
C ASN A 308 -20.46 5.01 -5.44
N ARG A 309 -21.43 4.85 -6.33
CA ARG A 309 -22.80 5.36 -6.20
C ARG A 309 -23.46 5.02 -4.86
N GLN A 310 -23.22 3.79 -4.39
CA GLN A 310 -23.79 3.23 -3.16
C GLN A 310 -23.22 3.81 -1.85
N LEU A 311 -22.07 4.49 -1.89
CA LEU A 311 -21.43 5.01 -0.68
C LEU A 311 -22.11 6.30 -0.22
N PRO A 312 -22.64 6.40 1.01
CA PRO A 312 -23.48 7.52 1.45
C PRO A 312 -22.68 8.77 1.89
N TYR A 313 -21.71 9.20 1.09
CA TYR A 313 -20.81 10.30 1.44
C TYR A 313 -21.47 11.68 1.52
N GLU A 314 -22.65 11.87 0.91
CA GLU A 314 -23.43 13.11 1.01
C GLU A 314 -23.75 13.45 2.47
N ALA A 315 -24.08 12.45 3.28
CA ALA A 315 -24.35 12.63 4.71
C ALA A 315 -23.11 13.08 5.50
N ALA A 316 -21.91 12.68 5.06
CA ALA A 316 -20.65 13.12 5.64
C ALA A 316 -20.22 14.51 5.14
N LEU A 317 -20.57 14.87 3.91
CA LEU A 317 -20.23 16.17 3.31
C LEU A 317 -21.13 17.31 3.84
N ALA A 318 -22.44 17.07 3.95
CA ALA A 318 -23.42 18.09 4.33
C ALA A 318 -23.08 18.90 5.61
N PRO A 319 -22.62 18.29 6.72
CA PRO A 319 -22.27 19.06 7.91
C PRO A 319 -20.92 19.79 7.82
N LEU A 320 -20.07 19.46 6.85
CA LEU A 320 -18.69 19.96 6.75
C LEU A 320 -18.49 21.06 5.70
N PHE A 321 -19.45 21.22 4.78
CA PHE A 321 -19.33 22.11 3.63
C PHE A 321 -20.58 22.98 3.49
N ARG A 322 -20.40 24.22 3.04
CA ARG A 322 -21.48 25.18 2.79
C ARG A 322 -22.40 24.76 1.64
N SER A 323 -21.84 24.10 0.62
CA SER A 323 -22.60 23.57 -0.51
C SER A 323 -22.01 22.24 -0.97
N VAL A 324 -22.88 21.31 -1.35
CA VAL A 324 -22.52 20.00 -1.92
C VAL A 324 -23.35 19.81 -3.19
N GLU A 325 -22.67 19.63 -4.32
CA GLU A 325 -23.26 19.51 -5.65
C GLU A 325 -22.79 18.21 -6.30
N MET A 326 -23.74 17.40 -6.79
CA MET A 326 -23.42 16.24 -7.61
C MET A 326 -23.21 16.71 -9.05
N LEU A 327 -21.98 16.66 -9.53
CA LEU A 327 -21.62 17.06 -10.89
C LEU A 327 -22.02 16.01 -11.93
N GLN A 328 -21.95 14.73 -11.54
CA GLN A 328 -22.34 13.62 -12.41
C GLN A 328 -22.63 12.35 -11.60
N ASP A 329 -23.61 11.56 -12.04
CA ASP A 329 -23.82 10.17 -11.64
C ASP A 329 -23.79 9.31 -12.91
N ALA A 330 -22.73 8.53 -13.09
CA ALA A 330 -22.53 7.72 -14.29
C ALA A 330 -21.60 6.53 -14.01
N GLN A 331 -21.78 5.45 -14.78
CA GLN A 331 -20.87 4.29 -14.77
C GLN A 331 -20.68 3.62 -13.40
N GLY A 332 -21.62 3.78 -12.47
CA GLY A 332 -21.48 3.24 -11.10
C GLY A 332 -20.82 4.18 -10.10
N PHE A 333 -20.42 5.38 -10.53
CA PHE A 333 -19.76 6.37 -9.70
C PHE A 333 -20.53 7.68 -9.67
N LYS A 334 -20.30 8.47 -8.62
CA LYS A 334 -20.76 9.84 -8.50
C LYS A 334 -19.58 10.78 -8.30
N VAL A 335 -19.58 11.87 -9.05
CA VAL A 335 -18.64 12.98 -8.90
C VAL A 335 -19.33 14.09 -8.12
N ILE A 336 -18.73 14.51 -7.02
CA ILE A 336 -19.28 15.50 -6.12
C ILE A 336 -18.29 16.66 -5.97
N GLU A 337 -18.79 17.88 -6.09
CA GLU A 337 -18.11 19.10 -5.68
C GLU A 337 -18.67 19.57 -4.34
N ALA A 338 -17.80 19.85 -3.37
CA ALA A 338 -18.19 20.49 -2.12
C ALA A 338 -17.36 21.75 -1.86
N ARG A 339 -17.99 22.82 -1.33
CA ARG A 339 -17.34 24.11 -1.09
C ARG A 339 -17.39 24.49 0.39
N ARG A 340 -16.25 24.90 0.95
CA ARG A 340 -16.09 25.25 2.36
C ARG A 340 -16.69 26.60 2.70
#